data_AF-A0AAN8EFR7-F1
#
_entry.id   AF-A0AAN8EFR7-F1
#
_cell.length_a   1.000
_cell.length_b   1.000
_cell.length_c   1.000
_cell.angle_alpha   90.00
_cell.angle_beta   90.00
_cell.angle_gamma   90.00
#
_symmetry.space_group_name_H-M   'P 1'
#
loop_
_entity.id
_entity.type
_entity.pdbx_description
1 polymer ?
#
loop_
_entity_poly.entity_id
_entity_poly.type
_entity_poly.pdbx_seq_one_letter_code
_entity_poly.pdbx_strand_id
1 'polypeptide(L)'
;MSFKQGTSSIGPAVRSFKHCRCGLRIPVQQRWLSASSRRLAEPPQYREGPAKKNYAYAQVAVGIAVLGALSYNYLRDPAQAEAPIQSATLAEVDEVTKRRTQITRHSPMRLRMEKLIQEHQNKIVFALEQIDGQKFRRDEWNRKLGGGGISCVLQEGNVFEKAGVNTSIVYGELNRPAIEKMRADHKSFVGSDVDKLNFFAAGISLVLHPRNPMAPTVHLNYRYFETSDPRDPVNATGQAKHNWWFGGGTDLTPSYLFEDDAKHFHKTLKTACDKHDKDYYPKFKKWCDVYFRIPHRDEARGIGGIFFDDLDANSAPSAKNPQEEIFQFCASGLESFLPSYLPILKRRKDMPFTPEQKEWQQLRRGRYVEFNLVHDRGTSFGLRTPGARVESILMSLPLTARWTYMDKISGTGVEPVLDEDELSATHQKELELLEVLKKPREWVPQTRIAKLPPPAQVVSSAQDSPVSHSSPASRTESDAVKDLSDDSNNQQKTPLASDATVLSPCEIPELTALIDSYVARYDSLIANHVRCKIKYMLTNNNAWIQNSRTTA
;
A
#
# COMPACT_ATOMS: atom_id res chain seq x y z
N MET A 1 62.86 -20.73 23.68
CA MET A 1 63.41 -19.79 24.67
C MET A 1 62.32 -19.43 25.69
N SER A 2 62.69 -18.77 26.79
CA SER A 2 61.89 -18.46 27.99
C SER A 2 60.62 -17.60 27.73
N PHE A 3 59.58 -17.55 28.60
CA PHE A 3 59.30 -18.22 29.89
C PHE A 3 57.78 -18.16 30.25
N LYS A 4 57.31 -19.13 31.08
CA LYS A 4 56.24 -19.08 32.13
C LYS A 4 54.85 -18.44 31.82
N GLN A 5 53.74 -19.21 31.90
CA GLN A 5 52.91 -19.57 33.10
C GLN A 5 52.12 -18.39 33.73
N GLY A 6 50.82 -18.46 34.06
CA GLY A 6 49.80 -19.52 33.83
C GLY A 6 48.48 -19.29 34.61
N THR A 7 47.41 -20.05 34.30
CA THR A 7 46.26 -20.55 35.16
C THR A 7 45.82 -19.75 36.42
N SER A 8 44.55 -19.53 36.79
CA SER A 8 43.23 -20.23 36.67
C SER A 8 42.12 -19.27 37.21
N SER A 9 40.80 -19.26 36.92
CA SER A 9 39.75 -20.14 36.33
C SER A 9 38.82 -20.88 37.32
N ILE A 10 37.48 -20.67 37.20
CA ILE A 10 36.35 -21.35 37.93
C ILE A 10 36.17 -20.86 39.40
N GLY A 11 35.00 -20.73 40.05
CA GLY A 11 33.60 -21.12 39.75
C GLY A 11 32.52 -20.41 40.62
N PRO A 12 31.27 -20.91 40.76
CA PRO A 12 30.09 -20.07 41.05
C PRO A 12 29.31 -20.29 42.38
N ALA A 13 28.28 -19.44 42.59
CA ALA A 13 26.92 -19.74 43.12
C ALA A 13 26.43 -19.12 44.48
N VAL A 14 25.37 -18.30 44.36
CA VAL A 14 24.11 -18.27 45.17
C VAL A 14 24.14 -17.98 46.69
N ARG A 15 23.43 -16.90 47.10
CA ARG A 15 22.34 -16.93 48.13
C ARG A 15 21.50 -15.63 48.16
N SER A 16 20.34 -15.69 48.81
CA SER A 16 19.29 -14.64 48.91
C SER A 16 19.14 -14.15 50.37
N PHE A 17 18.65 -12.93 50.61
CA PHE A 17 17.81 -12.61 51.81
C PHE A 17 16.98 -11.31 51.65
N LYS A 18 16.23 -10.93 52.71
CA LYS A 18 14.91 -10.23 52.67
C LYS A 18 14.93 -8.68 52.81
N HIS A 19 13.79 -8.11 52.43
CA HIS A 19 13.19 -6.79 52.74
C HIS A 19 13.64 -6.05 54.03
N CYS A 20 13.64 -4.70 53.97
CA CYS A 20 13.03 -3.84 55.00
C CYS A 20 12.62 -2.44 54.45
N ARG A 21 11.82 -1.67 55.21
CA ARG A 21 11.38 -0.28 54.89
C ARG A 21 11.82 0.70 55.99
N CYS A 22 12.31 1.88 55.61
CA CYS A 22 12.17 3.15 56.35
C CYS A 22 12.53 4.33 55.40
N GLY A 23 12.06 5.57 55.57
CA GLY A 23 11.18 6.08 56.62
C GLY A 23 11.83 7.22 57.43
N LEU A 24 11.99 8.40 56.82
CA LEU A 24 12.68 9.55 57.43
C LEU A 24 11.74 10.77 57.56
N ARG A 25 11.55 11.22 58.80
CA ARG A 25 10.99 12.54 59.17
C ARG A 25 12.11 13.35 59.84
N ILE A 26 12.06 14.67 59.70
CA ILE A 26 12.97 15.60 60.40
C ILE A 26 12.20 16.30 61.54
N PRO A 27 12.73 16.35 62.78
CA PRO A 27 12.06 16.98 63.93
C PRO A 27 12.39 18.47 64.10
N VAL A 28 11.78 19.11 65.11
CA VAL A 28 11.83 20.56 65.39
C VAL A 28 12.20 20.81 66.86
N GLN A 29 13.07 21.81 67.14
CA GLN A 29 13.00 22.75 68.29
C GLN A 29 14.22 23.72 68.24
N GLN A 30 14.02 25.04 68.13
CA GLN A 30 13.77 26.06 69.18
C GLN A 30 15.01 26.57 69.93
N ARG A 31 15.19 27.90 69.95
CA ARG A 31 15.87 28.60 71.05
C ARG A 31 15.37 30.05 71.22
N TRP A 32 14.89 30.37 72.42
CA TRP A 32 14.61 31.72 72.95
C TRP A 32 15.88 32.23 73.69
N LEU A 33 16.13 33.51 73.98
CA LEU A 33 15.50 34.85 73.75
C LEU A 33 16.72 35.84 73.65
N SER A 34 16.78 37.17 73.82
CA SER A 34 15.93 38.34 74.15
C SER A 34 16.81 39.60 73.94
N ALA A 35 16.35 40.85 73.79
CA ALA A 35 15.11 41.47 73.30
C ALA A 35 15.32 43.02 73.32
N SER A 36 14.62 43.83 72.51
CA SER A 36 14.55 45.29 72.73
C SER A 36 13.25 45.92 72.17
N SER A 37 12.75 46.94 72.87
CA SER A 37 11.42 47.52 72.65
C SER A 37 11.44 48.83 71.86
N ARG A 38 10.50 49.02 70.93
CA ARG A 38 9.96 50.34 70.58
C ARG A 38 8.54 50.24 69.99
N ARG A 39 7.85 51.38 69.95
CA ARG A 39 6.38 51.48 69.78
C ARG A 39 5.92 51.23 68.34
N LEU A 40 4.66 50.84 68.19
CA LEU A 40 3.94 50.88 66.92
C LEU A 40 3.94 52.30 66.35
N ALA A 41 4.02 52.40 65.02
CA ALA A 41 3.77 53.60 64.25
C ALA A 41 2.72 53.29 63.18
N GLU A 42 1.86 54.26 62.88
CA GLU A 42 0.77 54.09 61.91
C GLU A 42 1.28 54.02 60.46
N PRO A 43 0.60 53.30 59.56
CA PRO A 43 0.95 53.29 58.15
C PRO A 43 0.66 54.66 57.50
N PRO A 44 1.50 55.13 56.55
CA PRO A 44 1.34 56.45 55.95
C PRO A 44 0.10 56.53 55.04
N GLN A 45 -0.65 57.63 55.15
CA GLN A 45 -1.75 57.93 54.23
C GLN A 45 -1.22 58.18 52.81
N TYR A 46 -1.66 57.35 51.85
CA TYR A 46 -1.24 57.44 50.46
C TYR A 46 -2.07 58.51 49.73
N ARG A 47 -1.49 59.70 49.48
CA ARG A 47 -2.14 60.74 48.67
C ARG A 47 -2.23 60.30 47.20
N GLU A 48 -3.43 60.32 46.63
CA GLU A 48 -3.61 60.15 45.19
C GLU A 48 -3.09 61.38 44.42
N GLY A 49 -2.08 61.16 43.56
CA GLY A 49 -1.62 62.17 42.60
C GLY A 49 -2.46 62.16 41.32
N PRO A 50 -2.73 63.33 40.69
CA PRO A 50 -3.66 63.45 39.57
C PRO A 50 -3.24 62.69 38.29
N ALA A 51 -1.96 62.30 38.17
CA ALA A 51 -1.40 61.67 36.96
C ALA A 51 -2.10 60.37 36.53
N LYS A 52 -2.65 59.57 37.45
CA LYS A 52 -3.30 58.29 37.11
C LYS A 52 -4.58 58.45 36.29
N LYS A 53 -5.38 59.50 36.52
CA LYS A 53 -6.64 59.72 35.78
C LYS A 53 -6.37 60.02 34.31
N ASN A 54 -5.39 60.86 34.02
CA ASN A 54 -5.05 61.23 32.63
C ASN A 54 -4.58 60.02 31.80
N TYR A 55 -3.88 59.06 32.42
CA TYR A 55 -3.46 57.83 31.75
C TYR A 55 -4.64 56.91 31.41
N ALA A 56 -5.63 56.80 32.31
CA ALA A 56 -6.87 56.05 32.06
C ALA A 56 -7.71 56.71 30.95
N TYR A 57 -7.86 58.04 30.96
CA TYR A 57 -8.56 58.76 29.88
C TYR A 57 -7.83 58.62 28.53
N ALA A 58 -6.49 58.62 28.51
CA ALA A 58 -5.73 58.37 27.29
C ALA A 58 -5.95 56.94 26.76
N GLN A 59 -5.95 55.92 27.62
CA GLN A 59 -6.23 54.54 27.24
C GLN A 59 -7.66 54.36 26.70
N VAL A 60 -8.65 54.99 27.33
CA VAL A 60 -10.05 54.99 26.84
C VAL A 60 -10.18 55.73 25.50
N ALA A 61 -9.51 56.88 25.33
CA ALA A 61 -9.51 57.62 24.07
C ALA A 61 -8.86 56.83 22.92
N VAL A 62 -7.75 56.13 23.17
CA VAL A 62 -7.12 55.22 22.20
C VAL A 62 -8.03 54.03 21.89
N GLY A 63 -8.69 53.44 22.90
CA GLY A 63 -9.66 52.35 22.70
C GLY A 63 -10.85 52.78 21.82
N ILE A 64 -11.41 53.96 22.07
CA ILE A 64 -12.49 54.56 21.26
C ILE A 64 -11.99 54.88 19.85
N ALA A 65 -10.77 55.40 19.68
CA ALA A 65 -10.19 55.68 18.36
C ALA A 65 -9.97 54.40 17.54
N VAL A 66 -9.50 53.32 18.17
CA VAL A 66 -9.33 52.00 17.52
C VAL A 66 -10.68 51.39 17.15
N LEU A 67 -11.66 51.38 18.07
CA LEU A 67 -13.02 50.90 17.78
C LEU A 67 -13.70 51.74 16.69
N GLY A 68 -13.49 53.06 16.70
CA GLY A 68 -13.96 53.98 15.66
C GLY A 68 -13.33 53.71 14.30
N ALA A 69 -12.02 53.47 14.24
CA ALA A 69 -11.32 53.13 13.00
C ALA A 69 -11.74 51.76 12.44
N LEU A 70 -11.92 50.74 13.30
CA LEU A 70 -12.45 49.43 12.92
C LEU A 70 -13.89 49.53 12.40
N SER A 71 -14.74 50.28 13.10
CA SER A 71 -16.13 50.53 12.67
C SER A 71 -16.19 51.32 11.36
N TYR A 72 -15.33 52.32 11.19
CA TYR A 72 -15.24 53.12 9.98
C TYR A 72 -14.79 52.28 8.78
N ASN A 73 -13.80 51.40 8.94
CA ASN A 73 -13.38 50.48 7.88
C ASN A 73 -14.49 49.49 7.53
N TYR A 74 -15.17 48.91 8.53
CA TYR A 74 -16.31 47.99 8.33
C TYR A 74 -17.49 48.65 7.59
N LEU A 75 -17.79 49.92 7.90
CA LEU A 75 -18.84 50.69 7.23
C LEU A 75 -18.43 51.21 5.84
N ARG A 76 -17.13 51.38 5.59
CA ARG A 76 -16.59 51.92 4.33
C ARG A 76 -16.37 50.84 3.27
N ASP A 77 -16.07 49.61 3.67
CA ASP A 77 -15.84 48.49 2.75
C ASP A 77 -16.39 47.17 3.32
N PRO A 78 -17.72 46.98 3.33
CA PRO A 78 -18.33 45.74 3.83
C PRO A 78 -17.90 44.49 3.03
N ALA A 79 -17.45 44.65 1.78
CA ALA A 79 -16.94 43.55 0.97
C ALA A 79 -15.63 42.96 1.51
N GLN A 80 -14.84 43.71 2.30
CA GLN A 80 -13.68 43.16 3.00
C GLN A 80 -14.04 42.36 4.26
N ALA A 81 -15.24 42.55 4.84
CA ALA A 81 -15.75 41.68 5.89
C ALA A 81 -16.23 40.32 5.36
N GLU A 82 -16.57 40.25 4.06
CA GLU A 82 -16.96 39.03 3.34
C GLU A 82 -15.77 38.30 2.68
N ALA A 83 -14.52 38.60 3.09
CA ALA A 83 -13.41 37.70 2.83
C ALA A 83 -13.75 36.33 3.49
N PRO A 84 -14.01 35.25 2.73
CA PRO A 84 -14.50 34.02 3.32
C PRO A 84 -13.43 33.46 4.23
N ILE A 85 -13.78 33.19 5.49
CA ILE A 85 -12.89 32.52 6.44
C ILE A 85 -12.54 31.16 5.84
N GLN A 86 -11.36 31.04 5.24
CA GLN A 86 -10.89 29.79 4.68
C GLN A 86 -10.74 28.80 5.84
N SER A 87 -11.69 27.87 5.92
CA SER A 87 -11.67 26.77 6.87
C SER A 87 -10.36 26.02 6.70
N ALA A 88 -9.50 26.04 7.74
CA ALA A 88 -8.17 25.46 7.68
C ALA A 88 -8.22 24.02 7.13
N THR A 89 -7.38 23.73 6.15
CA THR A 89 -7.37 22.44 5.48
C THR A 89 -7.02 21.32 6.45
N LEU A 90 -7.44 20.10 6.15
CA LEU A 90 -7.15 18.94 7.01
C LEU A 90 -5.63 18.77 7.26
N ALA A 91 -4.81 19.11 6.27
CA ALA A 91 -3.35 19.12 6.37
C ALA A 91 -2.81 20.16 7.35
N GLU A 92 -3.37 21.38 7.37
CA GLU A 92 -2.97 22.45 8.29
C GLU A 92 -3.41 22.15 9.73
N VAL A 93 -4.61 21.58 9.92
CA VAL A 93 -5.10 21.12 11.22
C VAL A 93 -4.21 20.02 11.78
N ASP A 94 -3.84 19.04 10.96
CA ASP A 94 -2.95 17.94 11.37
C ASP A 94 -1.51 18.42 11.61
N GLU A 95 -0.96 19.35 10.83
CA GLU A 95 0.34 19.99 11.06
C GLU A 95 0.38 20.77 12.39
N VAL A 96 -0.63 21.60 12.66
CA VAL A 96 -0.74 22.34 13.93
C VAL A 96 -0.89 21.37 15.10
N THR A 97 -1.64 20.27 14.92
CA THR A 97 -1.81 19.23 15.94
C THR A 97 -0.49 18.51 16.26
N LYS A 98 0.28 18.10 15.23
CA LYS A 98 1.61 17.47 15.40
C LYS A 98 2.61 18.38 16.10
N ARG A 99 2.55 19.70 15.87
CA ARG A 99 3.45 20.69 16.50
C ARG A 99 3.06 21.04 17.95
N ARG A 100 1.77 20.94 18.31
CA ARG A 100 1.25 21.32 19.63
C ARG A 100 1.02 20.16 20.60
N THR A 101 0.90 18.92 20.11
CA THR A 101 0.49 17.78 20.93
C THR A 101 1.31 16.53 20.64
N GLN A 102 1.54 15.71 21.67
CA GLN A 102 2.14 14.39 21.49
C GLN A 102 1.11 13.42 20.90
N ILE A 103 1.49 12.68 19.85
CA ILE A 103 0.61 11.67 19.25
C ILE A 103 0.44 10.48 20.21
N THR A 104 -0.81 10.24 20.63
CA THR A 104 -1.23 9.16 21.54
C THR A 104 -2.24 8.22 20.87
N ARG A 105 -2.70 7.18 21.58
CA ARG A 105 -3.82 6.33 21.15
C ARG A 105 -5.13 7.09 20.91
N HIS A 106 -5.30 8.27 21.52
CA HIS A 106 -6.51 9.09 21.39
C HIS A 106 -6.39 10.18 20.29
N SER A 107 -5.23 10.28 19.62
CA SER A 107 -5.07 11.14 18.44
C SER A 107 -5.77 10.53 17.22
N PRO A 108 -6.18 11.34 16.21
CA PRO A 108 -6.77 10.85 14.96
C PRO A 108 -5.95 9.75 14.29
N MET A 109 -6.63 8.79 13.64
CA MET A 109 -5.98 7.61 13.05
C MET A 109 -4.94 7.99 11.99
N ARG A 110 -5.19 9.08 11.23
CA ARG A 110 -4.22 9.71 10.31
C ARG A 110 -2.84 9.94 10.95
N LEU A 111 -2.80 10.64 12.08
CA LEU A 111 -1.57 11.00 12.79
C LEU A 111 -0.89 9.78 13.41
N ARG A 112 -1.69 8.82 13.88
CA ARG A 112 -1.19 7.54 14.42
C ARG A 112 -0.56 6.68 13.32
N MET A 113 -1.15 6.63 12.14
CA MET A 113 -0.60 5.93 10.98
C MET A 113 0.66 6.64 10.45
N GLU A 114 0.66 7.97 10.30
CA GLU A 114 1.84 8.75 9.91
C GLU A 114 3.05 8.41 10.80
N LYS A 115 2.84 8.45 12.13
CA LYS A 115 3.88 8.09 13.10
C LYS A 115 4.32 6.63 12.95
N LEU A 116 3.39 5.68 12.82
CA LEU A 116 3.69 4.25 12.65
C LEU A 116 4.59 4.02 11.43
N ILE A 117 4.23 4.57 10.26
CA ILE A 117 5.00 4.35 9.02
C ILE A 117 6.37 5.04 9.06
N GLN A 118 6.49 6.23 9.65
CA GLN A 118 7.78 6.93 9.81
C GLN A 118 8.70 6.19 10.79
N GLU A 119 8.16 5.67 11.90
CA GLU A 119 8.93 4.84 12.83
C GLU A 119 9.41 3.54 12.16
N HIS A 120 8.54 2.83 11.42
CA HIS A 120 8.93 1.60 10.74
C HIS A 120 9.91 1.85 9.58
N GLN A 121 9.76 2.92 8.81
CA GLN A 121 10.74 3.32 7.80
C GLN A 121 12.13 3.51 8.43
N ASN A 122 12.22 4.20 9.57
CA ASN A 122 13.50 4.41 10.26
C ASN A 122 14.08 3.11 10.82
N LYS A 123 13.26 2.27 11.48
CA LYS A 123 13.67 0.95 11.99
C LYS A 123 14.17 0.03 10.87
N ILE A 124 13.48 0.01 9.73
CA ILE A 124 13.82 -0.81 8.55
C ILE A 124 15.08 -0.30 7.87
N VAL A 125 15.15 0.99 7.50
CA VAL A 125 16.33 1.57 6.82
C VAL A 125 17.59 1.35 7.66
N PHE A 126 17.54 1.62 8.97
CA PHE A 126 18.69 1.35 9.85
C PHE A 126 19.14 -0.12 9.79
N ALA A 127 18.21 -1.08 9.90
CA ALA A 127 18.53 -2.50 9.87
C ALA A 127 19.07 -2.99 8.51
N LEU A 128 18.64 -2.37 7.40
CA LEU A 128 19.17 -2.65 6.06
C LEU A 128 20.57 -2.07 5.87
N GLU A 129 20.83 -0.85 6.34
CA GLU A 129 22.17 -0.22 6.35
C GLU A 129 23.18 -1.04 7.16
N GLN A 130 22.78 -1.65 8.28
CA GLN A 130 23.66 -2.53 9.06
C GLN A 130 24.01 -3.86 8.36
N ILE A 131 23.29 -4.24 7.30
CA ILE A 131 23.53 -5.49 6.55
C ILE A 131 24.26 -5.21 5.23
N ASP A 132 23.97 -4.08 4.58
CA ASP A 132 24.65 -3.66 3.36
C ASP A 132 26.02 -3.01 3.65
N GLY A 133 26.09 -2.16 4.67
CA GLY A 133 27.25 -1.33 4.98
C GLY A 133 27.25 0.04 4.28
N GLN A 134 26.45 0.22 3.23
CA GLN A 134 26.19 1.53 2.62
C GLN A 134 24.98 2.25 3.24
N LYS A 135 24.77 3.52 2.88
CA LYS A 135 23.72 4.40 3.42
C LYS A 135 22.63 4.70 2.39
N PHE A 136 21.37 4.76 2.84
CA PHE A 136 20.26 5.15 1.97
C PHE A 136 20.29 6.67 1.75
N ARG A 137 20.22 7.12 0.49
CA ARG A 137 19.85 8.50 0.18
C ARG A 137 18.43 8.74 0.69
N ARG A 138 18.27 9.74 1.55
CA ARG A 138 16.97 10.22 2.03
C ARG A 138 16.58 11.46 1.23
N ASP A 139 15.39 11.44 0.65
CA ASP A 139 14.85 12.51 -0.18
C ASP A 139 13.45 12.86 0.36
N GLU A 140 13.36 13.96 1.11
CA GLU A 140 12.11 14.48 1.68
C GLU A 140 11.47 15.46 0.69
N TRP A 141 10.17 15.31 0.44
CA TRP A 141 9.46 16.06 -0.60
C TRP A 141 8.04 16.41 -0.15
N ASN A 142 7.56 17.59 -0.53
CA ASN A 142 6.26 18.13 -0.13
C ASN A 142 5.32 18.30 -1.34
N ARG A 143 4.00 18.31 -1.11
CA ARG A 143 2.97 18.53 -2.15
C ARG A 143 2.26 19.87 -1.95
N LYS A 144 1.89 20.52 -3.06
CA LYS A 144 1.12 21.78 -3.05
C LYS A 144 -0.26 21.67 -2.38
N LEU A 145 -0.83 20.47 -2.32
CA LEU A 145 -2.14 20.19 -1.70
C LEU A 145 -2.02 19.66 -0.26
N GLY A 146 -0.88 19.87 0.40
CA GLY A 146 -0.60 19.36 1.73
C GLY A 146 0.01 17.96 1.75
N GLY A 147 0.77 17.68 2.80
CA GLY A 147 1.55 16.46 2.94
C GLY A 147 2.75 16.37 1.98
N GLY A 148 3.24 15.15 1.79
CA GLY A 148 4.53 14.88 1.20
C GLY A 148 4.95 13.42 1.35
N GLY A 149 6.24 13.18 1.53
CA GLY A 149 6.79 11.87 1.85
C GLY A 149 8.31 11.90 2.02
N ILE A 150 8.85 10.78 2.48
CA ILE A 150 10.30 10.55 2.56
C ILE A 150 10.60 9.34 1.69
N SER A 151 11.36 9.54 0.62
CA SER A 151 11.88 8.44 -0.19
C SER A 151 13.28 8.07 0.32
N CYS A 152 13.44 6.87 0.89
CA CYS A 152 14.76 6.34 1.23
C CYS A 152 15.17 5.36 0.13
N VAL A 153 16.23 5.66 -0.62
CA VAL A 153 16.71 4.81 -1.74
C VAL A 153 18.20 4.51 -1.61
N LEU A 154 18.56 3.24 -1.83
CA LEU A 154 19.92 2.74 -1.99
C LEU A 154 20.05 2.12 -3.39
N GLN A 155 21.12 2.42 -4.10
CA GLN A 155 21.47 1.85 -5.40
C GLN A 155 22.94 1.44 -5.36
N GLU A 156 23.26 0.34 -6.06
CA GLU A 156 24.61 -0.22 -6.16
C GLU A 156 25.27 -0.58 -4.81
N GLY A 157 24.43 -0.86 -3.81
CA GLY A 157 24.81 -1.39 -2.50
C GLY A 157 25.58 -2.70 -2.59
N ASN A 158 26.24 -3.06 -1.49
CA ASN A 158 27.06 -4.27 -1.41
C ASN A 158 26.19 -5.54 -1.43
N VAL A 159 25.02 -5.46 -0.80
CA VAL A 159 24.02 -6.55 -0.67
C VAL A 159 22.79 -6.28 -1.52
N PHE A 160 22.34 -5.02 -1.59
CA PHE A 160 21.21 -4.60 -2.42
C PHE A 160 21.68 -3.90 -3.69
N GLU A 161 21.32 -4.44 -4.85
CA GLU A 161 21.61 -3.79 -6.13
C GLU A 161 20.73 -2.54 -6.33
N LYS A 162 19.48 -2.62 -5.86
CA LYS A 162 18.60 -1.47 -5.62
C LYS A 162 17.63 -1.82 -4.48
N ALA A 163 17.41 -0.87 -3.59
CA ALA A 163 16.46 -0.99 -2.49
C ALA A 163 15.81 0.37 -2.25
N GLY A 164 14.51 0.38 -1.98
CA GLY A 164 13.83 1.60 -1.54
C GLY A 164 12.77 1.32 -0.49
N VAL A 165 12.64 2.25 0.46
CA VAL A 165 11.70 2.22 1.57
C VAL A 165 11.06 3.60 1.65
N ASN A 166 9.93 3.77 0.97
CA ASN A 166 9.27 5.06 0.79
C ASN A 166 8.09 5.19 1.75
N THR A 167 7.94 6.35 2.37
CA THR A 167 6.71 6.78 3.04
C THR A 167 6.06 7.91 2.25
N SER A 168 4.74 7.94 2.25
CA SER A 168 3.94 9.01 1.66
C SER A 168 2.77 9.33 2.58
N ILE A 169 2.50 10.62 2.77
CA ILE A 169 1.38 11.17 3.53
C ILE A 169 0.71 12.19 2.62
N VAL A 170 -0.47 11.84 2.10
CA VAL A 170 -1.15 12.55 1.02
C VAL A 170 -2.48 13.08 1.53
N TYR A 171 -2.70 14.38 1.32
CA TYR A 171 -4.00 15.02 1.42
C TYR A 171 -4.47 15.44 0.02
N GLY A 172 -5.77 15.64 -0.14
CA GLY A 172 -6.35 16.20 -1.35
C GLY A 172 -7.89 16.20 -1.32
N GLU A 173 -8.47 16.61 -2.44
CA GLU A 173 -9.91 16.57 -2.69
C GLU A 173 -10.20 15.61 -3.85
N LEU A 174 -11.24 14.78 -3.70
CA LEU A 174 -11.83 13.99 -4.77
C LEU A 174 -13.05 14.73 -5.30
N ASN A 175 -13.08 14.95 -6.62
CA ASN A 175 -14.28 15.42 -7.32
C ASN A 175 -15.22 14.24 -7.62
N ARG A 176 -16.48 14.53 -7.93
CA ARG A 176 -17.53 13.54 -8.21
C ARG A 176 -17.12 12.39 -9.16
N PRO A 177 -16.47 12.60 -10.33
CA PRO A 177 -15.98 11.50 -11.17
C PRO A 177 -14.93 10.61 -10.49
N ALA A 178 -14.05 11.17 -9.66
CA ALA A 178 -13.10 10.40 -8.87
C ALA A 178 -13.80 9.60 -7.75
N ILE A 179 -14.82 10.17 -7.11
CA ILE A 179 -15.66 9.49 -6.10
C ILE A 179 -16.42 8.32 -6.74
N GLU A 180 -17.02 8.53 -7.91
CA GLU A 180 -17.78 7.52 -8.66
C GLU A 180 -16.87 6.38 -9.15
N LYS A 181 -15.66 6.68 -9.64
CA LYS A 181 -14.67 5.63 -9.94
C LYS A 181 -14.25 4.87 -8.68
N MET A 182 -13.93 5.59 -7.61
CA MET A 182 -13.46 4.98 -6.36
C MET A 182 -14.53 4.05 -5.74
N ARG A 183 -15.83 4.36 -5.89
CA ARG A 183 -16.96 3.46 -5.56
C ARG A 183 -17.01 2.16 -6.37
N ALA A 184 -16.47 2.14 -7.59
CA ALA A 184 -16.36 0.91 -8.37
C ALA A 184 -15.16 0.05 -7.92
N ASP A 185 -14.08 0.69 -7.49
CA ASP A 185 -12.83 0.04 -7.08
C ASP A 185 -12.82 -0.46 -5.62
N HIS A 186 -13.57 0.16 -4.68
CA HIS A 186 -13.69 -0.26 -3.27
C HIS A 186 -15.11 -0.15 -2.69
N LYS A 187 -15.42 -0.99 -1.69
CA LYS A 187 -16.79 -1.27 -1.23
C LYS A 187 -17.49 -0.24 -0.34
N SER A 188 -16.78 0.77 0.20
CA SER A 188 -17.29 1.56 1.34
C SER A 188 -17.12 3.08 1.12
N PHE A 189 -18.18 3.76 0.64
CA PHE A 189 -18.18 5.22 0.45
C PHE A 189 -19.50 5.92 0.73
N VAL A 190 -19.38 7.25 0.88
CA VAL A 190 -20.41 8.29 1.06
C VAL A 190 -21.62 8.14 0.13
N GLY A 191 -22.76 8.68 0.57
CA GLY A 191 -24.00 8.79 -0.20
C GLY A 191 -23.87 9.59 -1.50
N SER A 192 -24.88 9.47 -2.36
CA SER A 192 -24.94 10.06 -3.72
C SER A 192 -25.05 11.59 -3.77
N ASP A 193 -25.07 12.23 -2.61
CA ASP A 193 -25.40 13.64 -2.34
C ASP A 193 -24.18 14.56 -2.14
N VAL A 194 -22.95 14.04 -2.30
CA VAL A 194 -21.71 14.80 -2.05
C VAL A 194 -20.84 14.91 -3.32
N ASP A 195 -20.65 16.14 -3.82
CA ASP A 195 -19.89 16.44 -5.05
C ASP A 195 -18.36 16.53 -4.86
N LYS A 196 -17.90 16.74 -3.62
CA LYS A 196 -16.50 16.92 -3.23
C LYS A 196 -16.22 16.22 -1.90
N LEU A 197 -15.16 15.42 -1.83
CA LEU A 197 -14.71 14.79 -0.57
C LEU A 197 -13.24 15.10 -0.31
N ASN A 198 -12.93 15.52 0.91
CA ASN A 198 -11.55 15.53 1.37
C ASN A 198 -11.10 14.09 1.60
N PHE A 199 -9.85 13.79 1.24
CA PHE A 199 -9.25 12.49 1.52
C PHE A 199 -7.86 12.62 2.14
N PHE A 200 -7.53 11.60 2.92
CA PHE A 200 -6.20 11.35 3.43
C PHE A 200 -5.77 9.94 3.04
N ALA A 201 -4.53 9.80 2.59
CA ALA A 201 -3.89 8.52 2.34
C ALA A 201 -2.46 8.53 2.90
N ALA A 202 -2.15 7.63 3.82
CA ALA A 202 -0.78 7.45 4.33
C ALA A 202 -0.35 5.99 4.23
N GLY A 203 0.90 5.77 3.83
CA GLY A 203 1.45 4.42 3.77
C GLY A 203 2.95 4.34 3.61
N ILE A 204 3.49 3.18 3.98
CA ILE A 204 4.85 2.74 3.68
C ILE A 204 4.81 1.73 2.55
N SER A 205 5.73 1.87 1.59
CA SER A 205 5.92 0.95 0.48
C SER A 205 7.41 0.71 0.27
N LEU A 206 7.83 -0.55 0.23
CA LEU A 206 9.22 -0.93 -0.01
C LEU A 206 9.36 -2.04 -1.03
N VAL A 207 10.46 -2.00 -1.78
CA VAL A 207 10.94 -3.08 -2.63
C VAL A 207 12.45 -3.17 -2.45
N LEU A 208 12.94 -4.37 -2.18
CA LEU A 208 14.38 -4.64 -2.04
C LEU A 208 14.80 -5.70 -3.06
N HIS A 209 15.79 -5.38 -3.89
CA HIS A 209 16.38 -6.30 -4.87
C HIS A 209 17.83 -6.62 -4.48
N PRO A 210 18.09 -7.78 -3.86
CA PRO A 210 19.45 -8.24 -3.60
C PRO A 210 20.30 -8.39 -4.87
N ARG A 211 21.61 -8.14 -4.72
CA ARG A 211 22.62 -8.33 -5.75
C ARG A 211 22.89 -9.81 -6.05
N ASN A 212 22.77 -10.67 -5.03
CA ASN A 212 22.97 -12.12 -5.10
C ASN A 212 21.68 -12.84 -5.59
N PRO A 213 21.74 -13.71 -6.63
CA PRO A 213 20.59 -14.51 -7.09
C PRO A 213 19.93 -15.40 -6.04
N MET A 214 20.68 -15.86 -5.04
CA MET A 214 20.17 -16.74 -3.98
C MET A 214 19.33 -15.97 -2.96
N ALA A 215 19.47 -14.63 -2.89
CA ALA A 215 18.73 -13.79 -1.98
C ALA A 215 17.45 -13.24 -2.67
N PRO A 216 16.25 -13.52 -2.15
CA PRO A 216 15.00 -13.17 -2.81
C PRO A 216 14.75 -11.65 -2.82
N THR A 217 14.09 -11.17 -3.89
CA THR A 217 13.43 -9.86 -3.85
C THR A 217 12.28 -9.92 -2.85
N VAL A 218 12.02 -8.84 -2.11
CA VAL A 218 10.86 -8.73 -1.22
C VAL A 218 10.12 -7.41 -1.46
N HIS A 219 8.80 -7.46 -1.36
CA HIS A 219 7.92 -6.29 -1.39
C HIS A 219 7.07 -6.24 -0.11
N LEU A 220 6.81 -5.04 0.36
CA LEU A 220 5.85 -4.77 1.44
C LEU A 220 5.14 -3.44 1.17
N ASN A 221 3.84 -3.42 1.47
CA ASN A 221 3.03 -2.22 1.49
C ASN A 221 2.11 -2.26 2.72
N TYR A 222 1.99 -1.16 3.46
CA TYR A 222 0.90 -0.97 4.43
C TYR A 222 0.41 0.46 4.32
N ARG A 223 -0.90 0.63 4.08
CA ARG A 223 -1.56 1.91 3.82
C ARG A 223 -2.88 2.00 4.56
N TYR A 224 -3.25 3.24 4.86
CA TYR A 224 -4.54 3.65 5.40
C TYR A 224 -5.10 4.76 4.53
N PHE A 225 -6.40 4.71 4.27
CA PHE A 225 -7.12 5.76 3.57
C PHE A 225 -8.35 6.16 4.40
N GLU A 226 -8.67 7.45 4.45
CA GLU A 226 -9.97 7.93 4.95
C GLU A 226 -10.53 9.06 4.09
N THR A 227 -11.85 9.17 4.07
CA THR A 227 -12.62 10.31 3.54
C THR A 227 -13.22 11.12 4.70
N SER A 228 -13.24 12.44 4.55
CA SER A 228 -14.04 13.33 5.40
C SER A 228 -14.86 14.32 4.57
N ASP A 229 -15.99 14.72 5.13
CA ASP A 229 -16.86 15.75 4.54
C ASP A 229 -16.16 17.11 4.68
N PRO A 230 -16.05 17.93 3.62
CA PRO A 230 -15.47 19.28 3.72
C PRO A 230 -16.16 20.18 4.76
N ARG A 231 -17.43 19.92 5.10
CA ARG A 231 -18.20 20.66 6.12
C ARG A 231 -17.83 20.27 7.55
N ASP A 232 -17.30 19.07 7.75
CA ASP A 232 -16.80 18.60 9.05
C ASP A 232 -15.54 17.71 8.86
N PRO A 233 -14.39 18.34 8.51
CA PRO A 233 -13.22 17.61 8.01
C PRO A 233 -12.54 16.74 9.09
N VAL A 234 -12.89 16.92 10.36
CA VAL A 234 -12.40 16.17 11.52
C VAL A 234 -13.51 15.44 12.29
N ASN A 235 -14.75 15.45 11.78
CA ASN A 235 -15.96 14.91 12.41
C ASN A 235 -16.21 15.40 13.86
N ALA A 236 -16.01 16.70 14.11
CA ALA A 236 -16.24 17.33 15.40
C ALA A 236 -17.72 17.37 15.80
N THR A 237 -18.65 17.29 14.84
CA THR A 237 -20.10 17.21 15.08
C THR A 237 -20.58 15.77 15.31
N GLY A 238 -19.79 14.77 14.94
CA GLY A 238 -20.18 13.36 14.93
C GLY A 238 -21.18 12.98 13.82
N GLN A 239 -21.58 13.91 12.95
CA GLN A 239 -22.60 13.69 11.92
C GLN A 239 -22.04 13.11 10.62
N ALA A 240 -20.74 13.27 10.35
CA ALA A 240 -20.12 12.80 9.12
C ALA A 240 -19.86 11.29 9.16
N LYS A 241 -20.29 10.56 8.12
CA LYS A 241 -19.88 9.16 7.92
C LYS A 241 -18.42 9.10 7.46
N HIS A 242 -17.51 8.88 8.40
CA HIS A 242 -16.14 8.48 8.09
C HIS A 242 -16.14 7.13 7.36
N ASN A 243 -15.75 7.13 6.09
CA ASN A 243 -15.32 5.91 5.41
C ASN A 243 -13.80 5.87 5.47
N TRP A 244 -13.28 4.72 5.90
CA TRP A 244 -11.85 4.46 5.99
C TRP A 244 -11.61 2.98 5.71
N TRP A 245 -10.41 2.66 5.24
CA TRP A 245 -9.95 1.27 5.13
C TRP A 245 -8.44 1.19 5.25
N PHE A 246 -7.98 0.01 5.62
CA PHE A 246 -6.58 -0.37 5.53
C PHE A 246 -6.38 -1.33 4.34
N GLY A 247 -5.21 -1.23 3.72
CA GLY A 247 -4.75 -2.14 2.69
C GLY A 247 -3.26 -2.42 2.88
N GLY A 248 -2.78 -3.53 2.36
CA GLY A 248 -1.38 -3.88 2.53
C GLY A 248 -1.04 -5.31 2.18
N GLY A 249 0.17 -5.72 2.57
CA GLY A 249 0.72 -7.02 2.27
C GLY A 249 2.23 -7.07 2.41
N THR A 250 2.77 -8.27 2.30
CA THR A 250 4.20 -8.55 2.30
C THR A 250 4.41 -9.86 1.54
N ASP A 251 5.19 -9.86 0.47
CA ASP A 251 5.38 -11.00 -0.44
C ASP A 251 6.84 -11.19 -0.86
N LEU A 252 7.20 -12.44 -1.18
CA LEU A 252 8.58 -12.85 -1.45
C LEU A 252 8.74 -13.37 -2.88
N THR A 253 9.70 -12.79 -3.62
CA THR A 253 10.03 -13.12 -5.00
C THR A 253 11.46 -13.68 -5.09
N PRO A 254 11.66 -14.99 -4.85
CA PRO A 254 12.94 -15.66 -5.07
C PRO A 254 13.28 -15.79 -6.57
N SER A 255 14.58 -15.95 -6.86
CA SER A 255 15.05 -16.45 -8.15
C SER A 255 15.43 -17.94 -8.10
N TYR A 256 15.83 -18.45 -6.93
CA TYR A 256 15.95 -19.88 -6.65
C TYR A 256 15.12 -20.25 -5.43
N LEU A 257 14.43 -21.39 -5.49
CA LEU A 257 13.57 -21.83 -4.39
C LEU A 257 14.41 -22.39 -3.23
N PHE A 258 14.12 -21.92 -2.02
CA PHE A 258 14.61 -22.51 -0.78
C PHE A 258 13.39 -22.72 0.14
N GLU A 259 12.96 -23.97 0.34
CA GLU A 259 11.74 -24.24 1.09
C GLU A 259 11.78 -23.70 2.52
N ASP A 260 12.93 -23.75 3.20
CA ASP A 260 13.05 -23.26 4.58
C ASP A 260 12.96 -21.73 4.68
N ASP A 261 13.27 -21.01 3.60
CA ASP A 261 13.06 -19.57 3.53
C ASP A 261 11.57 -19.27 3.33
N ALA A 262 10.90 -20.02 2.45
CA ALA A 262 9.46 -19.93 2.23
C ALA A 262 8.67 -20.25 3.52
N LYS A 263 8.99 -21.38 4.17
CA LYS A 263 8.43 -21.81 5.46
C LYS A 263 8.68 -20.76 6.55
N HIS A 264 9.89 -20.22 6.65
CA HIS A 264 10.24 -19.17 7.63
C HIS A 264 9.43 -17.88 7.40
N PHE A 265 9.38 -17.40 6.16
CA PHE A 265 8.66 -16.18 5.78
C PHE A 265 7.17 -16.29 6.10
N HIS A 266 6.52 -17.34 5.56
CA HIS A 266 5.09 -17.58 5.74
C HIS A 266 4.72 -17.90 7.18
N LYS A 267 5.55 -18.65 7.93
CA LYS A 267 5.34 -18.86 9.39
C LYS A 267 5.38 -17.54 10.16
N THR A 268 6.28 -16.64 9.81
CA THR A 268 6.40 -15.34 10.48
C THR A 268 5.18 -14.46 10.19
N LEU A 269 4.74 -14.39 8.93
CA LEU A 269 3.50 -13.69 8.55
C LEU A 269 2.26 -14.30 9.22
N LYS A 270 2.12 -15.63 9.22
CA LYS A 270 1.02 -16.31 9.94
C LYS A 270 1.03 -15.99 11.43
N THR A 271 2.20 -15.98 12.07
CA THR A 271 2.35 -15.62 13.50
C THR A 271 1.97 -14.16 13.78
N ALA A 272 2.03 -13.27 12.78
CA ALA A 272 1.53 -11.90 12.91
C ALA A 272 -0.01 -11.82 12.74
N CYS A 273 -0.57 -12.56 11.78
CA CYS A 273 -2.03 -12.67 11.58
C CYS A 273 -2.74 -13.30 12.79
N ASP A 274 -2.25 -14.46 13.26
CA ASP A 274 -2.85 -15.29 14.32
C ASP A 274 -3.02 -14.56 15.67
N LYS A 275 -2.36 -13.40 15.86
CA LYS A 275 -2.55 -12.50 17.02
C LYS A 275 -3.91 -11.79 17.03
N HIS A 276 -4.52 -11.61 15.85
CA HIS A 276 -5.73 -10.81 15.64
C HIS A 276 -6.88 -11.72 15.19
N ASP A 277 -6.65 -12.51 14.14
CA ASP A 277 -7.59 -13.50 13.64
C ASP A 277 -6.82 -14.64 12.93
N LYS A 278 -7.28 -15.87 13.14
CA LYS A 278 -6.71 -17.08 12.53
C LYS A 278 -7.11 -17.23 11.06
N ASP A 279 -8.21 -16.59 10.65
CA ASP A 279 -8.72 -16.62 9.28
C ASP A 279 -7.96 -15.64 8.37
N TYR A 280 -7.30 -14.61 8.95
CA TYR A 280 -6.53 -13.62 8.21
C TYR A 280 -5.42 -14.25 7.36
N TYR A 281 -4.61 -15.17 7.90
CA TYR A 281 -3.53 -15.75 7.09
C TYR A 281 -4.04 -16.58 5.91
N PRO A 282 -4.95 -17.57 6.06
CA PRO A 282 -5.52 -18.31 4.93
C PRO A 282 -6.19 -17.40 3.88
N LYS A 283 -6.97 -16.40 4.34
CA LYS A 283 -7.66 -15.43 3.48
C LYS A 283 -6.66 -14.57 2.68
N PHE A 284 -5.70 -13.95 3.36
CA PHE A 284 -4.76 -13.00 2.76
C PHE A 284 -3.63 -13.68 1.98
N LYS A 285 -3.25 -14.92 2.33
CA LYS A 285 -2.34 -15.73 1.52
C LYS A 285 -2.98 -16.11 0.19
N LYS A 286 -4.22 -16.65 0.22
CA LYS A 286 -4.97 -16.96 -1.00
C LYS A 286 -5.21 -15.72 -1.88
N TRP A 287 -5.44 -14.55 -1.28
CA TRP A 287 -5.54 -13.30 -2.04
C TRP A 287 -4.18 -12.88 -2.63
N CYS A 288 -3.07 -13.07 -1.92
CA CYS A 288 -1.72 -12.80 -2.40
C CYS A 288 -1.37 -13.63 -3.65
N ASP A 289 -1.65 -14.94 -3.61
CA ASP A 289 -1.41 -15.88 -4.72
C ASP A 289 -2.16 -15.49 -6.01
N VAL A 290 -3.36 -14.89 -5.86
CA VAL A 290 -4.19 -14.43 -6.99
C VAL A 290 -3.77 -13.03 -7.44
N TYR A 291 -3.52 -12.10 -6.53
CA TYR A 291 -3.20 -10.71 -6.86
C TYR A 291 -1.87 -10.57 -7.61
N PHE A 292 -0.86 -11.36 -7.22
CA PHE A 292 0.46 -11.32 -7.84
C PHE A 292 0.66 -12.34 -8.98
N ARG A 293 -0.42 -12.83 -9.62
CA ARG A 293 -0.31 -13.63 -10.86
C ARG A 293 0.00 -12.72 -12.06
N ILE A 294 0.71 -13.27 -13.05
CA ILE A 294 1.02 -12.66 -14.34
C ILE A 294 0.24 -13.45 -15.40
N PRO A 295 -1.00 -13.07 -15.76
CA PRO A 295 -1.87 -13.91 -16.59
C PRO A 295 -1.26 -14.29 -17.94
N HIS A 296 -0.54 -13.39 -18.60
CA HIS A 296 0.12 -13.64 -19.89
C HIS A 296 1.37 -14.54 -19.81
N ARG A 297 1.72 -15.05 -18.62
CA ARG A 297 2.78 -16.04 -18.37
C ARG A 297 2.30 -17.29 -17.63
N ASP A 298 1.05 -17.29 -17.17
CA ASP A 298 0.44 -18.28 -16.28
C ASP A 298 1.26 -18.63 -15.00
N GLU A 299 2.00 -17.67 -14.46
CA GLU A 299 2.80 -17.82 -13.24
C GLU A 299 2.56 -16.69 -12.23
N ALA A 300 2.81 -16.96 -10.95
CA ALA A 300 2.95 -15.94 -9.92
C ALA A 300 4.28 -15.19 -10.05
N ARG A 301 4.30 -13.90 -9.66
CA ARG A 301 5.51 -13.07 -9.58
C ARG A 301 6.55 -13.69 -8.63
N GLY A 302 6.09 -14.29 -7.54
CA GLY A 302 6.87 -14.89 -6.47
C GLY A 302 6.05 -15.92 -5.67
N ILE A 303 6.57 -16.40 -4.55
CA ILE A 303 5.96 -17.47 -3.73
C ILE A 303 4.85 -16.98 -2.76
N GLY A 304 4.21 -15.87 -3.11
CA GLY A 304 3.17 -15.21 -2.31
C GLY A 304 3.67 -14.68 -0.97
N GLY A 305 2.74 -14.58 -0.02
CA GLY A 305 2.93 -13.95 1.28
C GLY A 305 1.56 -13.69 1.92
N ILE A 306 1.28 -12.43 2.26
CA ILE A 306 -0.08 -11.95 2.56
C ILE A 306 -0.41 -10.71 1.72
N PHE A 307 -1.67 -10.58 1.29
CA PHE A 307 -2.21 -9.39 0.64
C PHE A 307 -3.65 -9.12 1.11
N PHE A 308 -3.96 -7.86 1.35
CA PHE A 308 -5.30 -7.39 1.70
C PHE A 308 -5.59 -5.99 1.16
N ASP A 309 -6.86 -5.73 0.92
CA ASP A 309 -7.42 -4.42 0.61
C ASP A 309 -8.78 -4.30 1.32
N ASP A 310 -9.35 -3.10 1.32
CA ASP A 310 -10.72 -2.83 1.80
C ASP A 310 -11.01 -3.32 3.24
N LEU A 311 -10.00 -3.36 4.13
CA LEU A 311 -10.22 -3.71 5.54
C LEU A 311 -10.80 -2.50 6.28
N ASP A 312 -12.12 -2.52 6.38
CA ASP A 312 -13.01 -1.44 6.80
C ASP A 312 -13.76 -1.75 8.11
N ALA A 313 -14.77 -0.95 8.45
CA ALA A 313 -15.62 -1.17 9.63
C ALA A 313 -16.39 -2.50 9.61
N ASN A 314 -16.69 -3.06 8.43
CA ASN A 314 -17.41 -4.33 8.28
C ASN A 314 -16.46 -5.55 8.38
N SER A 315 -15.15 -5.32 8.27
CA SER A 315 -14.14 -6.39 8.18
C SER A 315 -13.78 -7.05 9.52
N ALA A 316 -14.18 -6.46 10.64
CA ALA A 316 -14.08 -7.04 11.98
C ALA A 316 -15.41 -6.87 12.75
N PRO A 317 -16.47 -7.61 12.40
CA PRO A 317 -17.84 -7.34 12.88
C PRO A 317 -18.05 -7.62 14.39
N SER A 318 -17.15 -8.39 15.01
CA SER A 318 -17.14 -8.65 16.46
C SER A 318 -16.39 -7.57 17.27
N ALA A 319 -15.67 -6.67 16.59
CA ALA A 319 -14.81 -5.66 17.21
C ALA A 319 -15.64 -4.54 17.83
N LYS A 320 -15.26 -4.09 19.04
CA LYS A 320 -15.82 -2.86 19.62
C LYS A 320 -15.27 -1.60 18.96
N ASN A 321 -14.11 -1.72 18.31
CA ASN A 321 -13.55 -0.68 17.46
C ASN A 321 -12.77 -1.34 16.30
N PRO A 322 -13.42 -1.63 15.17
CA PRO A 322 -12.78 -2.23 14.00
C PRO A 322 -11.54 -1.45 13.51
N GLN A 323 -11.57 -0.11 13.61
CA GLN A 323 -10.47 0.75 13.16
C GLN A 323 -9.21 0.55 14.02
N GLU A 324 -9.38 0.37 15.33
CA GLU A 324 -8.26 0.07 16.24
C GLU A 324 -7.71 -1.34 15.99
N GLU A 325 -8.57 -2.35 15.90
CA GLU A 325 -8.14 -3.74 15.74
C GLU A 325 -7.41 -3.95 14.40
N ILE A 326 -7.89 -3.33 13.31
CA ILE A 326 -7.23 -3.39 12.00
C ILE A 326 -5.94 -2.54 11.98
N PHE A 327 -5.87 -1.43 12.72
CA PHE A 327 -4.61 -0.69 12.93
C PHE A 327 -3.55 -1.54 13.67
N GLN A 328 -3.94 -2.26 14.73
CA GLN A 328 -3.04 -3.14 15.47
C GLN A 328 -2.59 -4.35 14.63
N PHE A 329 -3.45 -4.84 13.73
CA PHE A 329 -3.07 -5.83 12.71
C PHE A 329 -2.01 -5.26 11.74
N CYS A 330 -2.20 -4.05 11.21
CA CYS A 330 -1.22 -3.40 10.33
C CYS A 330 0.12 -3.16 11.05
N ALA A 331 0.10 -2.73 12.31
CA ALA A 331 1.30 -2.57 13.14
C ALA A 331 2.02 -3.93 13.33
N SER A 332 1.28 -5.00 13.66
CA SER A 332 1.85 -6.35 13.79
C SER A 332 2.43 -6.89 12.48
N GLY A 333 1.80 -6.56 11.35
CA GLY A 333 2.30 -6.86 10.02
C GLY A 333 3.63 -6.16 9.72
N LEU A 334 3.73 -4.86 10.03
CA LEU A 334 4.97 -4.07 9.89
C LEU A 334 6.09 -4.54 10.83
N GLU A 335 5.78 -4.92 12.06
CA GLU A 335 6.74 -5.54 12.99
C GLU A 335 7.27 -6.89 12.46
N SER A 336 6.45 -7.66 11.75
CA SER A 336 6.81 -8.98 11.25
C SER A 336 7.86 -8.99 10.12
N PHE A 337 8.04 -7.86 9.43
CA PHE A 337 8.88 -7.77 8.22
C PHE A 337 10.36 -8.06 8.46
N LEU A 338 10.98 -7.44 9.46
CA LEU A 338 12.41 -7.66 9.72
C LEU A 338 12.68 -9.09 10.24
N PRO A 339 11.86 -9.66 11.15
CA PRO A 339 11.92 -11.08 11.49
C PRO A 339 11.68 -12.04 10.31
N SER A 340 10.78 -11.71 9.36
CA SER A 340 10.49 -12.60 8.23
C SER A 340 11.60 -12.58 7.17
N TYR A 341 12.19 -11.41 6.89
CA TYR A 341 13.12 -11.24 5.77
C TYR A 341 14.61 -11.28 6.17
N LEU A 342 15.03 -10.68 7.29
CA LEU A 342 16.46 -10.57 7.61
C LEU A 342 17.16 -11.92 7.85
N PRO A 343 16.54 -12.96 8.47
CA PRO A 343 17.16 -14.28 8.59
C PRO A 343 17.38 -14.97 7.24
N ILE A 344 16.50 -14.74 6.27
CA ILE A 344 16.64 -15.25 4.90
C ILE A 344 17.81 -14.54 4.23
N LEU A 345 17.79 -13.20 4.22
CA LEU A 345 18.85 -12.40 3.59
C LEU A 345 20.24 -12.76 4.13
N LYS A 346 20.38 -12.93 5.46
CA LYS A 346 21.64 -13.33 6.11
C LYS A 346 22.11 -14.74 5.72
N ARG A 347 21.22 -15.68 5.40
CA ARG A 347 21.60 -17.01 4.87
C ARG A 347 22.07 -16.97 3.43
N ARG A 348 21.56 -16.04 2.62
CA ARG A 348 21.68 -16.09 1.15
C ARG A 348 22.61 -15.06 0.53
N LYS A 349 22.79 -13.89 1.14
CA LYS A 349 23.52 -12.76 0.54
C LYS A 349 24.97 -13.08 0.15
N ASP A 350 25.63 -13.97 0.89
CA ASP A 350 27.05 -14.33 0.73
C ASP A 350 27.26 -15.69 0.03
N MET A 351 26.20 -16.33 -0.47
CA MET A 351 26.32 -17.61 -1.19
C MET A 351 27.04 -17.40 -2.54
N PRO A 352 27.96 -18.30 -2.95
CA PRO A 352 28.53 -18.25 -4.30
C PRO A 352 27.42 -18.48 -5.34
N PHE A 353 27.54 -17.82 -6.49
CA PHE A 353 26.63 -17.97 -7.63
C PHE A 353 27.41 -17.90 -8.94
N THR A 354 26.87 -18.49 -10.00
CA THR A 354 27.50 -18.52 -11.34
C THR A 354 26.93 -17.41 -12.27
N PRO A 355 27.57 -17.10 -13.40
CA PRO A 355 27.05 -16.11 -14.36
C PRO A 355 25.64 -16.44 -14.87
N GLU A 356 25.36 -17.73 -15.10
CA GLU A 356 24.07 -18.23 -15.57
C GLU A 356 22.99 -17.99 -14.51
N GLN A 357 23.33 -18.22 -13.23
CA GLN A 357 22.44 -17.94 -12.11
C GLN A 357 22.15 -16.44 -11.93
N LYS A 358 23.09 -15.57 -12.35
CA LYS A 358 22.88 -14.12 -12.41
C LYS A 358 22.02 -13.71 -13.60
N GLU A 359 22.12 -14.40 -14.73
CA GLU A 359 21.24 -14.22 -15.89
C GLU A 359 19.79 -14.64 -15.58
N TRP A 360 19.59 -15.80 -14.94
CA TRP A 360 18.27 -16.24 -14.47
C TRP A 360 17.63 -15.23 -13.51
N GLN A 361 18.41 -14.64 -12.60
CA GLN A 361 17.93 -13.53 -11.76
C GLN A 361 17.41 -12.36 -12.62
N GLN A 362 18.05 -12.04 -13.75
CA GLN A 362 17.58 -10.97 -14.64
C GLN A 362 16.30 -11.33 -15.38
N LEU A 363 16.10 -12.60 -15.78
CA LEU A 363 14.86 -13.08 -16.37
C LEU A 363 13.70 -13.04 -15.36
N ARG A 364 13.92 -13.51 -14.12
CA ARG A 364 12.91 -13.40 -13.04
C ARG A 364 12.61 -11.95 -12.66
N ARG A 365 13.60 -11.05 -12.71
CA ARG A 365 13.38 -9.60 -12.58
C ARG A 365 12.61 -8.99 -13.76
N GLY A 366 12.79 -9.52 -14.98
CA GLY A 366 11.95 -9.18 -16.13
C GLY A 366 10.47 -9.43 -15.86
N ARG A 367 10.13 -10.60 -15.28
CA ARG A 367 8.76 -10.92 -14.83
C ARG A 367 8.25 -9.98 -13.73
N TYR A 368 9.12 -9.53 -12.81
CA TYR A 368 8.76 -8.53 -11.80
C TYR A 368 8.39 -7.17 -12.43
N VAL A 369 9.12 -6.74 -13.47
CA VAL A 369 8.79 -5.53 -14.24
C VAL A 369 7.51 -5.72 -15.07
N GLU A 370 7.32 -6.88 -15.70
CA GLU A 370 6.07 -7.22 -16.42
C GLU A 370 4.84 -7.11 -15.50
N PHE A 371 4.93 -7.58 -14.25
CA PHE A 371 3.84 -7.41 -13.29
C PHE A 371 3.60 -5.92 -12.93
N ASN A 372 4.65 -5.22 -12.50
CA ASN A 372 4.50 -3.85 -11.98
C ASN A 372 4.02 -2.85 -13.05
N LEU A 373 4.36 -3.03 -14.32
CA LEU A 373 3.96 -2.11 -15.40
C LEU A 373 2.60 -2.44 -16.04
N VAL A 374 2.16 -3.70 -16.02
CA VAL A 374 0.92 -4.13 -16.69
C VAL A 374 -0.23 -4.36 -15.69
N HIS A 375 0.04 -4.99 -14.55
CA HIS A 375 -0.98 -5.56 -13.67
C HIS A 375 -1.12 -4.86 -12.31
N ASP A 376 -0.05 -4.23 -11.78
CA ASP A 376 -0.17 -3.57 -10.48
C ASP A 376 -1.06 -2.32 -10.49
N ARG A 377 -2.16 -2.39 -9.73
CA ARG A 377 -3.09 -1.28 -9.53
C ARG A 377 -2.40 -0.07 -8.90
N GLY A 378 -1.44 -0.27 -7.99
CA GLY A 378 -0.72 0.79 -7.29
C GLY A 378 0.13 1.66 -8.23
N THR A 379 1.00 1.02 -9.01
CA THR A 379 1.82 1.67 -10.04
C THR A 379 0.94 2.32 -11.12
N SER A 380 -0.08 1.61 -11.62
CA SER A 380 -0.99 2.14 -12.65
C SER A 380 -1.79 3.36 -12.18
N PHE A 381 -2.28 3.36 -10.93
CA PHE A 381 -2.94 4.53 -10.32
C PHE A 381 -1.97 5.69 -10.10
N GLY A 382 -0.78 5.41 -9.55
CA GLY A 382 0.24 6.41 -9.28
C GLY A 382 0.68 7.17 -10.54
N LEU A 383 1.00 6.45 -11.62
CA LEU A 383 1.43 7.05 -12.89
C LEU A 383 0.31 7.86 -13.59
N ARG A 384 -0.96 7.55 -13.33
CA ARG A 384 -2.13 8.29 -13.86
C ARG A 384 -2.54 9.47 -12.98
N THR A 385 -1.94 9.65 -11.79
CA THR A 385 -2.31 10.70 -10.83
C THR A 385 -1.51 11.99 -11.11
N PRO A 386 -2.15 13.12 -11.45
CA PRO A 386 -1.45 14.38 -11.70
C PRO A 386 -0.63 14.84 -10.49
N GLY A 387 0.63 15.21 -10.72
CA GLY A 387 1.53 15.66 -9.65
C GLY A 387 1.90 14.56 -8.63
N ALA A 388 1.86 13.28 -9.03
CA ALA A 388 2.51 12.21 -8.30
C ALA A 388 4.03 12.18 -8.58
N ARG A 389 4.84 11.82 -7.58
CA ARG A 389 6.31 11.73 -7.71
C ARG A 389 6.68 10.41 -8.42
N VAL A 390 6.79 10.45 -9.75
CA VAL A 390 7.09 9.27 -10.61
C VAL A 390 8.28 8.46 -10.10
N GLU A 391 9.37 9.12 -9.71
CA GLU A 391 10.56 8.49 -9.12
C GLU A 391 10.28 7.68 -7.83
N SER A 392 9.27 8.04 -7.04
CA SER A 392 8.87 7.27 -5.85
C SER A 392 8.01 6.04 -6.19
N ILE A 393 7.40 6.02 -7.38
CA ILE A 393 6.60 4.90 -7.91
C ILE A 393 7.52 3.89 -8.62
N LEU A 394 8.38 4.39 -9.52
CA LEU A 394 9.36 3.58 -10.28
C LEU A 394 10.61 3.20 -9.46
N MET A 395 10.70 3.65 -8.20
CA MET A 395 11.56 3.03 -7.18
C MET A 395 11.43 1.50 -7.16
N SER A 396 10.20 1.00 -7.36
CA SER A 396 9.86 -0.43 -7.34
C SER A 396 10.47 -1.28 -8.45
N LEU A 397 11.05 -0.69 -9.50
CA LEU A 397 11.72 -1.43 -10.57
C LEU A 397 13.17 -1.77 -10.15
N PRO A 398 13.73 -2.93 -10.54
CA PRO A 398 15.13 -3.27 -10.27
C PRO A 398 16.11 -2.36 -11.03
N LEU A 399 17.40 -2.40 -10.68
CA LEU A 399 18.45 -1.69 -11.42
C LEU A 399 18.68 -2.31 -12.80
N THR A 400 18.64 -3.64 -12.88
CA THR A 400 18.78 -4.41 -14.12
C THR A 400 17.72 -5.49 -14.23
N ALA A 401 17.33 -5.85 -15.45
CA ALA A 401 16.40 -6.92 -15.82
C ALA A 401 16.68 -7.38 -17.26
N ARG A 402 16.20 -8.57 -17.66
CA ARG A 402 16.44 -9.15 -18.98
C ARG A 402 15.19 -9.82 -19.53
N TRP A 403 15.10 -9.82 -20.86
CA TRP A 403 14.12 -10.59 -21.62
C TRP A 403 14.86 -11.33 -22.73
N THR A 404 14.75 -12.65 -22.74
CA THR A 404 15.27 -13.53 -23.80
C THR A 404 14.08 -14.04 -24.61
N TYR A 405 14.17 -14.00 -25.94
CA TYR A 405 13.14 -14.52 -26.84
C TYR A 405 13.17 -16.05 -26.84
N MET A 406 12.02 -16.69 -26.64
CA MET A 406 11.86 -18.16 -26.55
C MET A 406 12.92 -18.86 -25.67
N ASP A 407 13.15 -18.29 -24.47
CA ASP A 407 13.99 -18.89 -23.43
C ASP A 407 13.59 -20.35 -23.13
N LYS A 408 14.57 -21.27 -23.11
CA LYS A 408 14.35 -22.72 -22.99
C LYS A 408 13.60 -23.13 -21.71
N ILE A 409 13.76 -22.36 -20.62
CA ILE A 409 13.24 -22.69 -19.29
C ILE A 409 11.96 -21.92 -18.97
N SER A 410 11.93 -20.61 -19.21
CA SER A 410 10.83 -19.70 -18.83
C SER A 410 9.98 -19.17 -19.98
N GLY A 411 10.17 -19.67 -21.21
CA GLY A 411 9.42 -19.29 -22.40
C GLY A 411 7.94 -19.69 -22.33
N THR A 412 7.05 -18.76 -22.69
CA THR A 412 5.62 -19.07 -22.87
C THR A 412 5.44 -19.86 -24.17
N GLY A 413 4.76 -21.02 -24.14
CA GLY A 413 4.55 -21.85 -25.33
C GLY A 413 5.78 -22.64 -25.79
N VAL A 414 6.86 -22.63 -25.02
CA VAL A 414 8.01 -23.52 -25.18
C VAL A 414 7.76 -24.72 -24.27
N GLU A 415 7.61 -25.92 -24.83
CA GLU A 415 7.82 -27.12 -24.02
C GLU A 415 9.32 -27.21 -23.68
N PRO A 416 9.69 -27.58 -22.45
CA PRO A 416 11.09 -27.67 -22.05
C PRO A 416 11.75 -28.87 -22.74
N VAL A 417 12.22 -28.66 -23.97
CA VAL A 417 13.04 -29.63 -24.73
C VAL A 417 14.41 -29.69 -24.07
N LEU A 418 14.49 -30.58 -23.09
CA LEU A 418 15.62 -30.83 -22.23
C LEU A 418 15.69 -32.35 -22.07
N ASP A 419 16.53 -33.01 -22.86
CA ASP A 419 16.91 -34.40 -22.57
C ASP A 419 17.47 -34.46 -21.14
N GLU A 420 17.17 -35.52 -20.39
CA GLU A 420 17.60 -35.61 -18.98
C GLU A 420 19.14 -35.53 -18.83
N ASP A 421 19.88 -35.93 -19.88
CA ASP A 421 21.34 -35.81 -19.98
C ASP A 421 21.85 -34.38 -20.29
N GLU A 422 21.03 -33.48 -20.87
CA GLU A 422 21.37 -32.05 -21.04
C GLU A 422 20.97 -31.18 -19.82
N LEU A 423 20.12 -31.70 -18.92
CA LEU A 423 19.53 -30.91 -17.84
C LEU A 423 20.52 -30.63 -16.70
N SER A 424 21.26 -29.52 -16.81
CA SER A 424 22.14 -29.07 -15.74
C SER A 424 21.42 -28.94 -14.39
N ALA A 425 22.14 -29.24 -13.29
CA ALA A 425 21.62 -29.08 -11.92
C ALA A 425 21.30 -27.63 -11.51
N THR A 426 21.59 -26.65 -12.38
CA THR A 426 21.08 -25.27 -12.27
C THR A 426 19.66 -25.19 -12.86
N HIS A 427 19.44 -25.66 -14.10
CA HIS A 427 18.13 -25.65 -14.76
C HIS A 427 17.05 -26.37 -13.94
N GLN A 428 17.40 -27.49 -13.30
CA GLN A 428 16.49 -28.23 -12.42
C GLN A 428 15.87 -27.33 -11.31
N LYS A 429 16.67 -26.45 -10.70
CA LYS A 429 16.20 -25.52 -9.63
C LYS A 429 15.38 -24.35 -10.16
N GLU A 430 15.49 -24.07 -11.45
CA GLU A 430 14.73 -23.04 -12.15
C GLU A 430 13.34 -23.58 -12.50
N LEU A 431 13.27 -24.84 -12.94
CA LEU A 431 12.03 -25.61 -13.11
C LEU A 431 11.30 -25.81 -11.78
N GLU A 432 12.00 -26.16 -10.69
CA GLU A 432 11.44 -26.27 -9.33
C GLU A 432 10.74 -24.97 -8.89
N LEU A 433 11.33 -23.80 -9.17
CA LEU A 433 10.69 -22.52 -8.91
C LEU A 433 9.47 -22.32 -9.83
N LEU A 434 9.61 -22.53 -11.14
CA LEU A 434 8.53 -22.31 -12.10
C LEU A 434 7.29 -23.17 -11.81
N GLU A 435 7.47 -24.42 -11.35
CA GLU A 435 6.35 -25.29 -11.00
C GLU A 435 5.52 -24.69 -9.84
N VAL A 436 6.20 -24.16 -8.83
CA VAL A 436 5.59 -23.47 -7.67
C VAL A 436 4.95 -22.13 -8.06
N LEU A 437 5.53 -21.40 -9.00
CA LEU A 437 4.95 -20.13 -9.49
C LEU A 437 3.71 -20.38 -10.35
N LYS A 438 3.71 -21.42 -11.20
CA LYS A 438 2.52 -21.86 -11.95
C LYS A 438 1.42 -22.33 -11.00
N LYS A 439 1.77 -23.16 -10.01
CA LYS A 439 0.87 -23.79 -9.02
C LYS A 439 1.25 -23.41 -7.57
N PRO A 440 0.74 -22.28 -7.02
CA PRO A 440 1.04 -21.84 -5.66
C PRO A 440 0.79 -22.93 -4.60
N ARG A 441 1.80 -23.19 -3.76
CA ARG A 441 1.77 -24.22 -2.70
C ARG A 441 1.44 -23.63 -1.33
N GLU A 442 1.13 -24.49 -0.36
CA GLU A 442 1.03 -24.10 1.06
C GLU A 442 2.36 -24.31 1.78
N TRP A 443 2.86 -23.27 2.44
CA TRP A 443 4.19 -23.26 3.07
C TRP A 443 4.15 -23.55 4.57
N VAL A 444 2.97 -23.48 5.19
CA VAL A 444 2.75 -23.75 6.61
C VAL A 444 1.39 -24.43 6.80
N PRO A 445 1.20 -25.25 7.85
CA PRO A 445 -0.09 -25.87 8.13
C PRO A 445 -1.20 -24.82 8.33
N GLN A 446 -2.21 -24.85 7.47
CA GLN A 446 -3.45 -24.11 7.68
C GLN A 446 -4.36 -24.88 8.65
N THR A 447 -4.98 -24.16 9.58
CA THR A 447 -6.11 -24.68 10.35
C THR A 447 -7.27 -24.92 9.37
N ARG A 448 -7.81 -26.15 9.30
CA ARG A 448 -8.94 -26.46 8.40
C ARG A 448 -10.18 -25.66 8.82
N ILE A 449 -10.61 -24.73 7.98
CA ILE A 449 -11.83 -23.95 8.12
C ILE A 449 -12.61 -24.05 6.79
N ALA A 450 -13.94 -23.95 6.86
CA ALA A 450 -14.82 -24.28 5.75
C ALA A 450 -14.63 -23.38 4.51
N LYS A 451 -15.01 -23.88 3.33
CA LYS A 451 -14.87 -23.17 2.05
C LYS A 451 -15.68 -21.85 2.06
N LEU A 452 -14.99 -20.73 2.29
CA LEU A 452 -15.49 -19.41 1.91
C LEU A 452 -15.70 -19.35 0.38
N PRO A 453 -16.81 -18.76 -0.12
CA PRO A 453 -17.03 -18.56 -1.54
C PRO A 453 -15.96 -17.62 -2.13
N PRO A 454 -15.68 -17.71 -3.45
CA PRO A 454 -14.76 -16.78 -4.10
C PRO A 454 -15.30 -15.34 -4.06
N PRO A 455 -14.45 -14.31 -3.99
CA PRO A 455 -14.88 -12.94 -4.22
C PRO A 455 -15.44 -12.81 -5.64
N ALA A 456 -16.50 -12.03 -5.81
CA ALA A 456 -17.16 -11.85 -7.09
C ALA A 456 -16.17 -11.31 -8.16
N GLN A 457 -16.01 -12.04 -9.25
CA GLN A 457 -15.38 -11.49 -10.45
C GLN A 457 -16.36 -10.53 -11.13
N VAL A 458 -15.89 -9.33 -11.44
CA VAL A 458 -16.65 -8.38 -12.28
C VAL A 458 -16.56 -8.86 -13.73
N VAL A 459 -17.43 -9.80 -14.09
CA VAL A 459 -17.61 -10.25 -15.48
C VAL A 459 -18.39 -9.17 -16.21
N SER A 460 -17.77 -8.55 -17.22
CA SER A 460 -18.43 -7.57 -18.09
C SER A 460 -19.33 -8.27 -19.10
N SER A 461 -20.49 -8.76 -18.66
CA SER A 461 -21.50 -9.38 -19.52
C SER A 461 -22.24 -8.32 -20.35
N ALA A 462 -21.67 -7.97 -21.51
CA ALA A 462 -22.44 -7.30 -22.55
C ALA A 462 -23.38 -8.32 -23.21
N GLN A 463 -24.67 -8.24 -22.91
CA GLN A 463 -25.72 -8.98 -23.61
C GLN A 463 -26.93 -8.06 -23.84
N ASP A 464 -27.22 -7.80 -25.12
CA ASP A 464 -28.41 -7.06 -25.53
C ASP A 464 -29.68 -7.83 -25.15
N SER A 465 -30.73 -7.09 -24.77
CA SER A 465 -32.05 -7.65 -24.45
C SER A 465 -33.11 -7.06 -25.40
N PRO A 466 -33.70 -7.85 -26.31
CA PRO A 466 -34.87 -7.43 -27.06
C PRO A 466 -36.11 -7.36 -26.16
N VAL A 467 -36.89 -6.29 -26.27
CA VAL A 467 -38.14 -6.13 -25.51
C VAL A 467 -39.25 -6.99 -26.12
N SER A 468 -39.99 -7.72 -25.28
CA SER A 468 -41.35 -8.18 -25.60
C SER A 468 -42.23 -8.25 -24.34
N HIS A 469 -43.54 -8.03 -24.49
CA HIS A 469 -44.51 -8.02 -23.40
C HIS A 469 -45.33 -9.32 -23.36
N SER A 470 -45.70 -9.80 -22.17
CA SER A 470 -47.10 -10.17 -21.83
C SER A 470 -47.24 -10.55 -20.33
N SER A 471 -48.49 -10.67 -19.88
CA SER A 471 -48.90 -10.81 -18.46
C SER A 471 -49.14 -12.27 -18.03
N PRO A 472 -49.26 -12.56 -16.72
CA PRO A 472 -49.03 -13.90 -16.18
C PRO A 472 -50.26 -14.83 -16.12
N ALA A 473 -49.97 -16.13 -16.00
CA ALA A 473 -50.92 -17.18 -15.59
C ALA A 473 -50.30 -18.05 -14.47
N SER A 474 -51.08 -18.95 -13.89
CA SER A 474 -50.82 -19.60 -12.59
C SER A 474 -50.96 -21.12 -12.60
N ARG A 475 -50.51 -21.79 -11.52
CA ARG A 475 -50.81 -23.19 -11.11
C ARG A 475 -50.17 -24.31 -11.93
N THR A 476 -50.04 -25.56 -11.46
CA THR A 476 -49.70 -26.18 -10.14
C THR A 476 -49.42 -27.67 -10.42
N GLU A 477 -48.55 -28.31 -9.62
CA GLU A 477 -48.50 -29.80 -9.44
C GLU A 477 -48.16 -30.63 -10.72
N SER A 478 -47.77 -31.91 -10.67
CA SER A 478 -47.14 -32.75 -9.62
C SER A 478 -46.39 -33.93 -10.32
N ASP A 479 -45.70 -34.76 -9.53
CA ASP A 479 -45.22 -36.13 -9.84
C ASP A 479 -44.19 -36.32 -10.98
N ALA A 480 -42.98 -36.89 -10.86
CA ALA A 480 -42.36 -37.94 -10.00
C ALA A 480 -42.41 -39.38 -10.56
N VAL A 481 -41.51 -40.24 -10.02
CA VAL A 481 -41.49 -41.72 -10.09
C VAL A 481 -40.73 -42.39 -11.28
N LYS A 482 -39.51 -42.91 -10.95
CA LYS A 482 -38.88 -44.19 -11.42
C LYS A 482 -38.25 -44.31 -12.84
N ASP A 483 -37.35 -45.27 -13.13
CA ASP A 483 -36.44 -46.16 -12.34
C ASP A 483 -35.33 -46.74 -13.27
N LEU A 484 -34.33 -47.47 -12.70
CA LEU A 484 -33.45 -48.49 -13.34
C LEU A 484 -32.45 -47.98 -14.43
N SER A 485 -31.12 -48.21 -14.34
CA SER A 485 -30.31 -49.45 -14.48
C SER A 485 -30.12 -49.94 -15.94
N ASP A 486 -29.00 -50.51 -16.39
CA ASP A 486 -27.74 -50.87 -15.71
C ASP A 486 -26.55 -51.02 -16.72
N ASP A 487 -25.39 -51.47 -16.22
CA ASP A 487 -24.32 -52.22 -16.93
C ASP A 487 -23.44 -51.60 -18.07
N SER A 488 -22.20 -51.30 -17.67
CA SER A 488 -20.91 -51.79 -18.18
C SER A 488 -20.64 -52.16 -19.67
N ASN A 489 -19.46 -51.75 -20.18
CA ASN A 489 -18.36 -52.71 -20.43
C ASN A 489 -16.96 -52.02 -20.53
N ASN A 490 -15.88 -52.81 -20.64
CA ASN A 490 -14.47 -52.39 -20.50
C ASN A 490 -13.52 -53.18 -21.43
N GLN A 491 -12.67 -52.48 -22.19
CA GLN A 491 -11.38 -52.91 -22.77
C GLN A 491 -10.82 -51.79 -23.69
N GLN A 492 -9.57 -51.76 -24.14
CA GLN A 492 -8.23 -51.81 -23.53
C GLN A 492 -7.20 -51.66 -24.69
N LYS A 493 -6.16 -50.84 -24.50
CA LYS A 493 -4.84 -50.85 -25.18
C LYS A 493 -4.67 -50.23 -26.59
N THR A 494 -3.42 -49.83 -26.82
CA THR A 494 -2.74 -49.08 -27.90
C THR A 494 -1.64 -49.98 -28.53
N PRO A 495 -0.63 -49.54 -29.35
CA PRO A 495 -0.27 -48.22 -29.92
C PRO A 495 0.13 -48.26 -31.44
N LEU A 496 1.00 -47.32 -31.89
CA LEU A 496 1.57 -47.08 -33.25
C LEU A 496 0.66 -46.32 -34.24
N ALA A 497 1.16 -45.55 -35.22
CA ALA A 497 2.46 -44.85 -35.40
C ALA A 497 2.33 -43.77 -36.51
N SER A 498 3.42 -43.03 -36.78
CA SER A 498 3.60 -42.00 -37.81
C SER A 498 2.93 -42.24 -39.18
N ASP A 499 2.27 -41.22 -39.74
CA ASP A 499 2.86 -40.41 -40.83
C ASP A 499 2.00 -39.18 -41.20
N ALA A 500 2.59 -38.23 -41.94
CA ALA A 500 1.90 -37.05 -42.46
C ALA A 500 1.41 -37.27 -43.89
N THR A 501 0.19 -36.84 -44.23
CA THR A 501 -0.29 -36.80 -45.63
C THR A 501 -1.25 -35.62 -45.85
N VAL A 502 -1.18 -35.01 -47.03
CA VAL A 502 -1.91 -33.80 -47.41
C VAL A 502 -3.28 -34.14 -48.00
N LEU A 503 -4.32 -33.38 -47.59
CA LEU A 503 -5.61 -33.27 -48.26
C LEU A 503 -5.72 -31.82 -48.77
N SER A 504 -5.59 -31.56 -50.08
CA SER A 504 -6.54 -31.78 -51.20
C SER A 504 -7.47 -30.56 -51.42
N PRO A 505 -7.46 -29.90 -52.59
CA PRO A 505 -8.01 -28.55 -52.74
C PRO A 505 -9.52 -28.50 -53.05
N CYS A 506 -10.36 -28.28 -52.04
CA CYS A 506 -11.80 -28.03 -52.26
C CYS A 506 -12.50 -27.09 -51.24
N GLU A 507 -11.78 -26.12 -50.66
CA GLU A 507 -12.33 -25.24 -49.59
C GLU A 507 -11.96 -23.74 -49.72
N ILE A 508 -11.45 -23.33 -50.88
CA ILE A 508 -10.88 -21.98 -51.10
C ILE A 508 -11.92 -20.83 -51.26
N PRO A 509 -13.12 -21.02 -51.82
CA PRO A 509 -14.05 -19.91 -52.04
C PRO A 509 -14.54 -19.21 -50.76
N GLU A 510 -14.91 -19.98 -49.74
CA GLU A 510 -15.51 -19.41 -48.52
C GLU A 510 -14.49 -18.68 -47.65
N LEU A 511 -13.27 -19.21 -47.54
CA LEU A 511 -12.20 -18.58 -46.77
C LEU A 511 -11.78 -17.23 -47.38
N THR A 512 -11.70 -17.15 -48.71
CA THR A 512 -11.40 -15.89 -49.43
C THR A 512 -12.50 -14.86 -49.17
N ALA A 513 -13.77 -15.22 -49.32
CA ALA A 513 -14.90 -14.33 -49.06
C ALA A 513 -14.96 -13.85 -47.58
N LEU A 514 -14.57 -14.71 -46.63
CA LEU A 514 -14.48 -14.35 -45.22
C LEU A 514 -13.34 -13.35 -44.95
N ILE A 515 -12.18 -13.52 -45.59
CA ILE A 515 -11.03 -12.62 -45.48
C ILE A 515 -11.34 -11.25 -46.11
N ASP A 516 -11.88 -11.20 -47.34
CA ASP A 516 -12.27 -9.95 -48.00
C ASP A 516 -13.33 -9.20 -47.19
N SER A 517 -14.29 -9.93 -46.61
CA SER A 517 -15.28 -9.40 -45.68
C SER A 517 -14.65 -8.81 -44.39
N TYR A 518 -13.52 -9.36 -43.94
CA TYR A 518 -12.78 -8.84 -42.79
C TYR A 518 -11.95 -7.60 -43.14
N VAL A 519 -11.25 -7.62 -44.28
CA VAL A 519 -10.45 -6.49 -44.80
C VAL A 519 -11.34 -5.28 -45.07
N ALA A 520 -12.47 -5.45 -45.77
CA ALA A 520 -13.41 -4.37 -46.04
C ALA A 520 -14.00 -3.73 -44.75
N ARG A 521 -14.19 -4.53 -43.69
CA ARG A 521 -14.59 -4.02 -42.36
C ARG A 521 -13.46 -3.28 -41.65
N TYR A 522 -12.22 -3.72 -41.80
CA TYR A 522 -11.03 -3.04 -41.25
C TYR A 522 -10.76 -1.71 -41.96
N ASP A 523 -10.81 -1.67 -43.29
CA ASP A 523 -10.63 -0.43 -44.07
C ASP A 523 -11.74 0.57 -43.80
N SER A 524 -12.99 0.12 -43.60
CA SER A 524 -14.09 0.97 -43.14
C SER A 524 -13.79 1.60 -41.77
N LEU A 525 -13.27 0.83 -40.82
CA LEU A 525 -12.88 1.33 -39.49
C LEU A 525 -11.71 2.31 -39.56
N ILE A 526 -10.67 2.00 -40.34
CA ILE A 526 -9.50 2.88 -40.52
C ILE A 526 -9.91 4.18 -41.25
N ALA A 527 -10.68 4.08 -42.34
CA ALA A 527 -11.17 5.24 -43.07
C ALA A 527 -12.07 6.15 -42.21
N ASN A 528 -12.92 5.57 -41.36
CA ASN A 528 -13.74 6.36 -40.43
C ASN A 528 -12.90 6.97 -39.30
N HIS A 529 -11.92 6.25 -38.74
CA HIS A 529 -11.00 6.81 -37.74
C HIS A 529 -10.16 7.96 -38.31
N VAL A 530 -9.62 7.80 -39.53
CA VAL A 530 -8.89 8.84 -40.27
C VAL A 530 -9.80 10.02 -40.62
N ARG A 531 -11.03 9.80 -41.10
CA ARG A 531 -12.02 10.87 -41.34
C ARG A 531 -12.36 11.64 -40.06
N CYS A 532 -12.59 10.97 -38.94
CA CYS A 532 -12.82 11.63 -37.64
C CYS A 532 -11.60 12.46 -37.21
N LYS A 533 -10.39 11.93 -37.36
CA LYS A 533 -9.14 12.62 -36.99
C LYS A 533 -8.84 13.82 -37.89
N ILE A 534 -9.09 13.71 -39.20
CA ILE A 534 -9.00 14.83 -40.15
C ILE A 534 -10.08 15.88 -39.85
N LYS A 535 -11.34 15.47 -39.60
CA LYS A 535 -12.43 16.39 -39.26
C LYS A 535 -12.13 17.19 -37.98
N TYR A 536 -11.59 16.52 -36.95
CA TYR A 536 -11.14 17.15 -35.70
C TYR A 536 -9.98 18.15 -35.91
N MET A 537 -8.99 17.80 -36.75
CA MET A 537 -7.88 18.70 -37.10
C MET A 537 -8.39 19.95 -37.86
N LEU A 538 -9.34 19.76 -38.79
CA LEU A 538 -9.93 20.86 -39.56
C LEU A 538 -10.81 21.80 -38.71
N THR A 539 -11.60 21.26 -37.77
CA THR A 539 -12.36 22.12 -36.85
C THR A 539 -11.45 22.94 -35.93
N ASN A 540 -10.36 22.35 -35.43
CA ASN A 540 -9.47 23.05 -34.50
C ASN A 540 -8.59 24.09 -35.20
N ASN A 541 -8.15 23.86 -36.45
CA ASN A 541 -7.42 24.87 -37.22
C ASN A 541 -8.30 26.09 -37.57
N ASN A 542 -9.59 25.90 -37.87
CA ASN A 542 -10.50 27.02 -38.13
C ASN A 542 -10.71 27.92 -36.90
N ALA A 543 -10.76 27.34 -35.70
CA ALA A 543 -10.81 28.11 -34.45
C ALA A 543 -9.54 28.96 -34.22
N TRP A 544 -8.38 28.44 -34.63
CA TRP A 544 -7.10 29.17 -34.54
C TRP A 544 -7.02 30.34 -35.54
N ILE A 545 -7.46 30.12 -36.78
CA ILE A 545 -7.43 31.12 -37.87
C ILE A 545 -8.41 32.29 -37.64
N GLN A 546 -9.52 32.07 -36.91
CA GLN A 546 -10.42 33.17 -36.55
C GLN A 546 -9.86 34.04 -35.41
N ASN A 547 -9.26 33.45 -34.36
CA ASN A 547 -8.68 34.24 -33.27
C ASN A 547 -7.44 35.05 -33.70
N SER A 548 -6.71 34.61 -34.73
CA SER A 548 -5.56 35.36 -35.28
C SER A 548 -5.93 36.54 -36.19
N ARG A 549 -7.21 36.95 -36.25
CA ARG A 549 -7.69 38.12 -37.03
C ARG A 549 -8.37 39.21 -36.18
N THR A 550 -8.37 39.06 -34.86
CA THR A 550 -8.95 40.03 -33.90
C THR A 550 -7.93 40.67 -32.97
N THR A 551 -6.64 40.40 -33.17
CA THR A 551 -5.51 41.04 -32.46
C THR A 551 -4.36 41.36 -33.44
N ALA A 552 -4.68 42.18 -34.44
CA ALA A 552 -3.75 42.76 -35.42
C ALA A 552 -4.25 44.16 -35.81
#